data_AF-A0A925WM40-F1
#
_entry.id   AF-A0A925WM40-F1
#
_cell.length_a   1.000
_cell.length_b   1.000
_cell.length_c   1.000
_cell.angle_alpha   90.00
_cell.angle_beta   90.00
_cell.angle_gamma   90.00
#
_symmetry.space_group_name_H-M   'P 1'
#
loop_
_entity.id
_entity.type
_entity.pdbx_description
1 polymer ?
#
loop_
_entity_poly.entity_id
_entity_poly.type
_entity_poly.pdbx_seq_one_letter_code
_entity_poly.pdbx_strand_id
1 'polypeptide(L)' 'MTLVTMKFGGTSVGSVEAIKHVVHITQRELAADKQALLVVSAMSGVTDTLLSSIEMAIKG' A
#
# COMPACT_ATOMS: atom_id res chain seq x y z
N MET A 1 6.16 1.54 -24.64
CA MET A 1 5.61 1.92 -23.33
C MET A 1 4.58 0.89 -22.85
N THR A 2 4.96 0.06 -21.89
CA THR A 2 4.12 -1.02 -21.30
C THR A 2 3.55 -0.56 -19.95
N LEU A 3 2.31 -0.92 -19.63
CA LEU A 3 1.72 -0.67 -18.30
C LEU A 3 1.99 -1.85 -17.36
N VAL A 4 2.58 -1.56 -16.20
CA VAL A 4 2.81 -2.54 -15.12
C VAL A 4 1.93 -2.18 -13.93
N THR A 5 1.11 -3.12 -13.50
CA THR A 5 0.33 -3.01 -12.27
C THR A 5 1.12 -3.59 -11.10
N MET A 6 1.28 -2.81 -10.05
CA MET A 6 2.06 -3.16 -8.87
C MET A 6 1.17 -3.08 -7.63
N LYS A 7 1.04 -4.19 -6.90
CA LYS A 7 0.27 -4.24 -5.65
C LYS A 7 1.20 -4.34 -4.44
N PHE A 8 0.99 -3.46 -3.46
CA PHE A 8 1.73 -3.46 -2.19
C PHE A 8 0.78 -3.74 -1.02
N GLY A 9 1.16 -4.71 -0.17
CA GLY A 9 0.40 -5.07 1.03
C GLY A 9 0.63 -4.11 2.20
N GLY A 10 -0.15 -4.26 3.27
CA GLY A 10 -0.11 -3.35 4.42
C GLY A 10 1.23 -3.30 5.14
N THR A 11 2.00 -4.39 5.15
CA THR A 11 3.38 -4.41 5.66
C THR A 11 4.34 -3.63 4.77
N SER A 12 4.16 -3.71 3.45
CA SER A 12 4.95 -2.95 2.46
C SER A 12 4.70 -1.45 2.50
N VAL A 13 3.62 -1.00 3.14
CA VAL A 13 3.29 0.43 3.33
C VAL A 13 3.14 0.78 4.82
N GLY A 14 3.62 -0.07 5.73
CA GLY A 14 3.36 0.05 7.16
C GLY A 14 4.15 1.14 7.89
N SER A 15 5.17 1.71 7.25
CA SER A 15 5.97 2.82 7.79
C SER A 15 6.42 3.77 6.68
N VAL A 16 6.96 4.92 7.06
CA VAL A 16 7.55 5.90 6.13
C VAL A 16 8.71 5.27 5.35
N GLU A 17 9.54 4.46 6.00
CA GLU A 17 10.65 3.73 5.38
C GLU A 17 10.11 2.75 4.33
N ALA A 18 9.11 1.94 4.70
CA ALA A 18 8.49 0.99 3.77
C ALA A 18 7.92 1.70 2.53
N ILE A 19 7.25 2.85 2.71
CA ILE A 19 6.75 3.67 1.61
C ILE A 19 7.89 4.19 0.72
N LYS A 20 9.01 4.66 1.30
CA LYS A 20 10.19 5.05 0.53
C LYS A 20 10.73 3.89 -0.31
N HIS A 21 10.72 2.66 0.22
CA HIS A 21 11.08 1.48 -0.54
C HIS A 21 10.11 1.21 -1.71
N VAL A 22 8.80 1.35 -1.51
CA VAL A 22 7.79 1.25 -2.59
C VAL A 22 8.04 2.27 -3.70
N VAL A 23 8.33 3.53 -3.34
CA VAL A 23 8.69 4.58 -4.29
C VAL A 23 9.92 4.19 -5.10
N HIS A 24 10.97 3.69 -4.44
CA HIS A 24 12.19 3.26 -5.12
C HIS A 24 11.97 2.08 -6.09
N ILE A 25 11.10 1.11 -5.74
CA ILE A 25 10.73 0.02 -6.66
C ILE A 25 9.96 0.60 -7.88
N THR A 26 9.02 1.51 -7.64
CA THR A 26 8.22 2.13 -8.71
C THR A 26 9.08 2.95 -9.68
N GLN A 27 10.03 3.74 -9.14
CA GLN A 27 10.96 4.55 -9.95
C GLN A 27 11.79 3.69 -10.91
N ARG A 28 12.14 2.46 -10.52
CA ARG A 28 12.86 1.53 -11.41
C ARG A 28 12.03 1.12 -12.63
N GLU A 29 10.72 0.92 -12.47
CA GLU A 29 9.84 0.62 -13.61
C GLU A 29 9.68 1.84 -14.52
N LEU A 30 9.52 3.04 -13.95
CA LEU A 30 9.44 4.28 -14.72
C LEU A 30 10.73 4.55 -15.52
N ALA A 31 11.90 4.31 -14.92
CA ALA A 31 13.20 4.45 -15.58
C ALA A 31 13.40 3.43 -16.73
N ALA A 32 12.63 2.35 -16.76
CA ALA A 32 12.66 1.33 -17.79
C ALA A 32 11.65 1.59 -18.94
N ASP A 33 11.20 2.83 -19.13
CA ASP A 33 10.19 3.23 -20.14
C ASP A 33 8.83 2.51 -20.00
N LYS A 34 8.45 2.20 -18.76
CA LYS A 34 7.15 1.61 -18.42
C LYS A 34 6.30 2.61 -17.68
N GLN A 35 4.98 2.46 -17.80
CA GLN A 35 4.02 3.11 -16.90
C GLN A 35 3.76 2.21 -15.70
N ALA A 36 3.55 2.81 -14.53
CA ALA A 36 3.24 2.09 -13.31
C ALA A 36 1.86 2.48 -12.78
N LEU A 37 0.99 1.49 -12.55
CA LEU A 37 -0.26 1.63 -11.81
C LEU A 37 -0.09 0.98 -10.44
N LEU A 38 -0.28 1.77 -9.39
CA LEU A 38 -0.07 1.34 -8.01
C LEU A 38 -1.40 1.03 -7.33
N VAL A 39 -1.50 -0.15 -6.72
CA VAL A 39 -2.58 -0.53 -5.82
C VAL A 39 -1.97 -0.78 -4.44
N VAL A 40 -2.48 -0.08 -3.42
CA VAL A 40 -1.99 -0.22 -2.04
C VAL A 40 -3.11 -0.65 -1.12
N SER A 41 -2.79 -1.54 -0.18
CA SER A 41 -3.66 -1.81 0.98
C SER A 41 -3.53 -0.68 2.01
N ALA A 42 -4.43 -0.65 3.01
CA ALA A 42 -4.20 0.16 4.21
C ALA A 42 -2.92 -0.27 4.93
N MET A 43 -2.32 0.64 5.70
CA MET A 43 -1.15 0.34 6.53
C MET A 43 -1.44 -0.81 7.50
N SER A 44 -0.41 -1.59 7.83
CA SER A 44 -0.53 -2.77 8.69
C SER A 44 -1.33 -2.48 9.97
N GLY A 45 -2.34 -3.30 10.27
CA GLY A 45 -3.19 -3.17 11.46
C GLY A 45 -4.29 -2.11 11.37
N VAL A 46 -4.30 -1.22 10.37
CA VAL A 46 -5.34 -0.17 10.25
C VAL A 46 -6.72 -0.77 9.95
N THR A 47 -6.81 -1.73 9.03
CA THR A 47 -8.08 -2.41 8.74
C THR A 47 -8.64 -3.11 9.97
N ASP A 48 -7.79 -3.81 10.72
CA ASP A 48 -8.19 -4.51 11.94
C ASP A 48 -8.67 -3.52 13.02
N THR A 49 -7.99 -2.37 13.14
CA THR A 49 -8.38 -1.29 14.05
C THR A 49 -9.75 -0.71 13.68
N LEU A 50 -10.01 -0.50 12.39
CA LEU A 50 -11.31 -0.03 11.90
C LEU A 50 -12.42 -1.04 12.20
N LEU A 51 -12.18 -2.32 11.94
CA LEU A 51 -13.13 -3.39 12.23
C LEU A 51 -13.42 -3.49 13.73
N SER A 52 -12.39 -3.45 14.57
CA SER A 52 -12.54 -3.45 16.02
C SER A 52 -13.32 -2.23 16.52
N SER A 53 -13.08 -1.05 15.93
CA SER A 53 -13.82 0.17 16.28
C SER A 53 -15.31 0.05 15.95
N ILE A 54 -15.65 -0.55 14.80
CA ILE A 54 -17.04 -0.80 14.42
C ILE A 54 -17.68 -1.81 15.39
N GLU A 55 -16.98 -2.88 15.75
CA GLU A 55 -17.49 -3.86 16.72
C GLU A 55 -17.74 -3.25 18.10
N MET A 56 -16.86 -2.35 18.55
CA MET A 56 -17.07 -1.62 19.81
C MET A 56 -18.30 -0.71 19.73
N ALA A 57 -18.44 0.04 18.64
CA ALA A 57 -19.60 0.92 18.43
C ALA A 57 -20.93 0.17 18.39
N ILE A 58 -20.95 -1.06 17.85
CA ILE A 58 -22.14 -1.92 17.86
C ILE A 58 -22.50 -2.40 19.27
N LYS A 59 -21.51 -2.58 20.15
CA LYS A 59 -21.70 -3.13 21.51
C LYS A 59 -22.13 -2.08 22.55
N GLY A 60 -21.97 -0.78 22.26
CA GLY A 60 -22.31 0.33 23.15
C GLY A 60 -21.10 0.83 23.94
#